data_AF-A0A5K0VPK8-F1
#
_entry.id   AF-A0A5K0VPK8-F1
#
_cell.length_a   1.000
_cell.length_b   1.000
_cell.length_c   1.000
_cell.angle_alpha   90.00
_cell.angle_beta   90.00
_cell.angle_gamma   90.00
#
_symmetry.space_group_name_H-M   'P 1'
#
loop_
_entity.id
_entity.type
_entity.pdbx_description
1 polymer ?
#
loop_
_entity_poly.entity_id
_entity_poly.type
_entity_poly.pdbx_seq_one_letter_code
_entity_poly.pdbx_strand_id
1 'polypeptide(L)' 'LLDRRKKLMIAMEAAFGMEYLHSKSIVHFDLKCDNLLVNMRDPQHPVCK' A
#
# COMPACT_ATOMS: atom_id res chain seq x y z
N LEU A 1 14.04 -10.71 2.98
CA LEU A 1 12.64 -10.87 3.42
C LEU A 1 12.20 -9.62 4.18
N LEU A 2 11.03 -9.06 3.87
CA LEU A 2 10.49 -7.88 4.59
C LEU A 2 10.27 -8.23 6.07
N ASP A 3 10.82 -7.42 6.98
CA ASP A 3 10.56 -7.54 8.41
C ASP A 3 9.13 -7.06 8.76
N ARG A 4 8.70 -7.31 10.00
CA ARG A 4 7.37 -6.95 10.47
C ARG A 4 7.08 -5.46 10.38
N ARG A 5 8.08 -4.59 10.62
CA ARG A 5 7.92 -3.14 10.56
C ARG A 5 7.65 -2.70 9.13
N LYS A 6 8.44 -3.16 8.16
CA LYS A 6 8.24 -2.84 6.74
C LYS A 6 6.87 -3.31 6.23
N LYS A 7 6.42 -4.50 6.65
CA LYS A 7 5.06 -4.98 6.31
C LYS A 7 3.96 -4.07 6.84
N LEU A 8 4.08 -3.58 8.08
CA LEU A 8 3.12 -2.64 8.65
C LEU A 8 3.11 -1.29 7.91
N MET A 9 4.28 -0.78 7.52
CA MET A 9 4.37 0.47 6.75
C MET A 9 3.69 0.33 5.38
N ILE A 10 3.96 -0.76 4.66
CA ILE A 10 3.33 -1.06 3.36
C ILE A 10 1.80 -1.20 3.51
N ALA A 11 1.34 -1.91 4.53
CA ALA A 11 -0.09 -2.08 4.78
C ALA A 11 -0.79 -0.74 5.10
N MET A 12 -0.12 0.14 5.85
CA MET A 12 -0.63 1.45 6.20
C MET A 12 -0.74 2.36 4.97
N GLU A 13 0.30 2.38 4.11
CA GLU A 13 0.28 3.10 2.83
C GLU A 13 -0.85 2.62 1.91
N ALA A 14 -1.03 1.29 1.77
CA ALA A 14 -2.12 0.72 1.01
C ALA A 14 -3.50 1.09 1.57
N ALA A 15 -3.65 1.12 2.90
CA ALA A 15 -4.89 1.52 3.56
C ALA A 15 -5.23 2.99 3.28
N PHE A 16 -4.26 3.90 3.32
CA PHE A 16 -4.47 5.30 2.96
C PHE A 16 -4.86 5.48 1.49
N GLY A 17 -4.22 4.75 0.57
CA GLY A 17 -4.60 4.75 -0.84
C GLY A 17 -6.05 4.29 -1.06
N MET A 18 -6.47 3.22 -0.37
CA MET A 18 -7.84 2.73 -0.43
C MET A 18 -8.86 3.66 0.22
N GLU A 19 -8.52 4.29 1.35
CA GLU A 19 -9.34 5.34 1.98
C GLU A 19 -9.58 6.49 0.99
N TYR A 20 -8.54 6.94 0.29
CA TYR A 20 -8.67 7.96 -0.75
C TYR A 20 -9.63 7.53 -1.86
N LEU A 21 -9.46 6.32 -2.43
CA LEU A 21 -10.36 5.82 -3.47
C LEU A 21 -11.81 5.77 -2.99
N HIS A 22 -12.04 5.24 -1.79
CA HIS A 22 -13.37 5.18 -1.20
C HIS A 22 -13.97 6.57 -0.94
N SER A 23 -13.16 7.57 -0.54
CA SER A 23 -13.59 8.97 -0.43
C SER A 23 -14.08 9.56 -1.75
N LYS A 24 -13.63 8.99 -2.88
CA LYS A 24 -14.02 9.35 -4.24
C LYS A 24 -15.12 8.45 -4.81
N SER A 25 -15.72 7.59 -3.98
CA SER A 25 -16.69 6.57 -4.41
C SER A 25 -16.15 5.61 -5.47
N ILE A 26 -14.83 5.37 -5.47
CA ILE A 26 -14.17 4.42 -6.36
C ILE A 26 -13.93 3.11 -5.60
N VAL A 27 -14.41 2.00 -6.15
CA VAL A 27 -14.14 0.65 -5.64
C VAL A 27 -13.04 0.03 -6.51
N HIS A 28 -11.97 -0.49 -5.91
CA HIS A 28 -10.85 -1.08 -6.65
C HIS A 28 -11.20 -2.42 -7.31
N PHE A 29 -12.16 -3.18 -6.76
CA PHE A 29 -12.65 -4.51 -7.21
C PHE A 29 -11.64 -5.68 -7.22
N ASP A 30 -10.34 -5.43 -7.27
CA ASP A 30 -9.30 -6.50 -7.24
C ASP A 30 -8.19 -6.18 -6.22
N LEU A 31 -8.57 -5.83 -4.99
CA LEU A 31 -7.60 -5.47 -3.94
C LEU A 31 -6.88 -6.71 -3.42
N LYS A 32 -5.62 -6.87 -3.80
CA LYS A 32 -4.72 -7.96 -3.40
C LYS A 32 -3.26 -7.50 -3.43
N CYS A 33 -2.38 -8.24 -2.75
CA CYS A 33 -0.96 -7.89 -2.64
C CYS A 33 -0.25 -7.79 -3.99
N ASP A 34 -0.63 -8.62 -4.97
CA ASP A 34 -0.06 -8.64 -6.33
C ASP A 34 -0.27 -7.31 -7.08
N ASN A 35 -1.32 -6.56 -6.71
CA ASN A 35 -1.66 -5.27 -7.32
C ASN A 35 -1.12 -4.07 -6.53
N LEU A 36 -0.34 -4.28 -5.45
CA LEU A 36 0.29 -3.19 -4.70
C LEU A 36 1.69 -2.91 -5.28
N LEU A 37 1.86 -1.76 -5.92
CA LEU A 37 3.15 -1.37 -6.48
C LEU A 37 4.00 -0.69 -5.40
N VAL A 38 4.83 -1.48 -4.75
CA VAL A 38 5.70 -0.98 -3.68
C VAL A 38 7.01 -0.43 -4.25
N ASN A 39 7.25 0.86 -4.04
CA ASN A 39 8.53 1.50 -4.33
C ASN A 39 9.47 1.35 -3.13
N MET A 40 10.56 0.60 -3.34
CA MET A 40 11.58 0.30 -2.34
C MET A 40 12.91 1.08 -2.55
N ARG A 41 12.89 2.19 -3.31
CA ARG A 41 14.10 3.02 -3.51
C ARG A 41 14.69 3.53 -2.19
N ASP A 42 13.84 3.84 -1.22
CA ASP A 42 14.23 4.04 0.18
C ASP A 42 13.68 2.88 1.03
N PRO A 43 14.53 1.93 1.46
CA PRO A 43 14.09 0.80 2.30
C PRO A 43 13.59 1.20 3.70
N GLN A 44 13.87 2.42 4.15
CA GLN A 44 13.38 2.94 5.43
C GLN A 44 11.98 3.55 5.29
N HIS A 45 11.61 4.01 4.08
CA HIS A 45 10.34 4.65 3.79
C HIS A 45 9.72 4.07 2.50
N PRO A 46 9.21 2.83 2.55
CA PRO A 46 8.51 2.24 1.41
C PRO A 46 7.23 3.03 1.10
N VAL A 47 6.96 3.22 -0.19
CA VAL A 47 5.75 3.90 -0.68
C VAL A 47 4.93 2.91 -1.49
N CYS A 48 3.62 2.84 -1.25
CA CYS A 48 2.71 2.05 -2.08
C CYS A 48 2.00 2.95 -3.09
N LYS A 49 1.80 2.43 -4.30
CA LYS A 49 1.07 3.10 -5.38
C LYS A 49 0.03 2.16 -5.97
#